data_AF-A0A2V6UAB9-F1
#
_entry.id   AF-A0A2V6UAB9-F1
#
_cell.length_a   1.000
_cell.length_b   1.000
_cell.length_c   1.000
_cell.angle_alpha   90.00
_cell.angle_beta   90.00
_cell.angle_gamma   90.00
#
_symmetry.space_group_name_H-M   'P 1'
#
loop_
_entity.id
_entity.type
_entity.pdbx_description
1 polymer ?
#
loop_
_entity_poly.entity_id
_entity_poly.type
_entity_poly.pdbx_seq_one_letter_code
_entity_poly.pdbx_strand_id
1 'polypeptide(L)'
;TGAVIQHFTKTLNRVPGIDFRLPTEDELDALEAFQLSLGRQQDLVLPLRLKGTVPKRGQEIFLDNKLGKCNLCHVNAGATSNLGQGSLGNANFNTGVEDLPDQPARLTTQKVPRDDGFRTPGDGTFNVPPLVEAADSGPFFHNNAIETIEGAVAFYDGEAFNKSPAGLTLAKLDPEGKGIELDGTQIVAIAAFLRVINVLESIRQSIMLLEASLAVSSSAERARLLTRAVRETDDSTGVLTGGGLHAEAVAHLHEARRLADRALRSHFFGRKHTEEAIREQKKARAFLVE
;
A
#
# COMPACT_ATOMS: atom_id res chain seq x y z
N THR A 1 -0.24 23.58 5.98
CA THR A 1 -1.17 24.11 7.01
C THR A 1 -2.63 23.65 6.85
N GLY A 2 -3.14 23.40 5.64
CA GLY A 2 -4.55 23.03 5.41
C GLY A 2 -5.10 21.86 6.25
N ALA A 3 -4.30 20.82 6.48
CA ALA A 3 -4.71 19.68 7.31
C ALA A 3 -5.06 20.08 8.76
N VAL A 4 -4.31 21.00 9.37
CA VAL A 4 -4.60 21.50 10.73
C VAL A 4 -5.91 22.26 10.78
N ILE A 5 -6.17 23.09 9.76
CA ILE A 5 -7.39 23.88 9.64
C ILE A 5 -8.63 22.98 9.49
N GLN A 6 -8.48 21.83 8.82
CA GLN A 6 -9.61 20.94 8.53
C GLN A 6 -9.87 19.89 9.60
N HIS A 7 -8.82 19.30 10.20
CA HIS A 7 -8.94 18.06 10.98
C HIS A 7 -8.57 18.20 12.46
N PHE A 8 -7.87 19.27 12.86
CA PHE A 8 -7.33 19.42 14.21
C PHE A 8 -7.95 20.61 14.96
N THR A 9 -9.23 20.87 14.72
CA THR A 9 -9.97 21.98 15.31
C THR A 9 -10.82 21.52 16.48
N LYS A 10 -10.88 22.32 17.56
CA LYS A 10 -11.76 22.04 18.72
C LYS A 10 -13.24 22.13 18.36
N THR A 11 -13.59 23.00 17.41
CA THR A 11 -14.96 23.18 16.92
C THR A 11 -14.98 23.29 15.40
N LEU A 12 -16.18 23.20 14.81
CA LEU A 12 -16.40 23.33 13.36
C LEU A 12 -16.34 24.79 12.87
N ASN A 13 -16.17 25.76 13.76
CA ASN A 13 -16.00 27.18 13.38
C ASN A 13 -14.62 27.45 12.77
N ARG A 14 -13.63 26.60 13.08
CA ARG A 14 -12.28 26.60 12.50
C ARG A 14 -11.59 27.99 12.56
N VAL A 15 -11.61 28.62 13.73
CA VAL A 15 -10.96 29.92 13.94
C VAL A 15 -9.52 29.75 14.44
N PRO A 16 -8.50 30.22 13.69
CA PRO A 16 -7.10 30.23 14.15
C PRO A 16 -6.94 30.98 15.49
N GLY A 17 -6.13 30.43 16.38
CA GLY A 17 -5.88 30.97 17.73
C GLY A 17 -6.94 30.62 18.77
N ILE A 18 -8.12 30.15 18.37
CA ILE A 18 -9.22 29.75 19.26
C ILE A 18 -9.42 28.23 19.18
N ASP A 19 -9.74 27.75 17.98
CA ASP A 19 -10.04 26.34 17.73
C ASP A 19 -8.80 25.50 17.44
N PHE A 20 -7.74 26.13 16.94
CA PHE A 20 -6.45 25.50 16.65
C PHE A 20 -5.33 26.55 16.62
N ARG A 21 -4.08 26.11 16.75
CA ARG A 21 -2.89 26.93 16.47
C ARG A 21 -2.35 26.54 15.10
N LEU A 22 -2.00 27.51 14.26
CA LEU A 22 -1.27 27.22 13.03
C LEU A 22 0.15 26.72 13.37
N PRO A 23 0.66 25.69 12.67
CA PRO A 23 2.06 25.28 12.80
C PRO A 23 3.00 26.46 12.57
N THR A 24 4.11 26.50 13.30
CA THR A 24 5.22 27.41 12.97
C THR A 24 5.98 26.88 11.75
N GLU A 25 6.79 27.72 11.11
CA GLU A 25 7.68 27.28 10.02
C GLU A 25 8.61 26.14 10.49
N ASP A 26 9.26 26.29 11.65
CA ASP A 26 10.11 25.24 12.22
C ASP A 26 9.37 23.90 12.42
N GLU A 27 8.07 23.94 12.75
CA GLU A 27 7.26 22.73 12.91
C GLU A 27 6.88 22.10 11.56
N LEU A 28 6.68 22.91 10.53
CA LEU A 28 6.45 22.44 9.16
C LEU A 28 7.72 21.79 8.61
N ASP A 29 8.87 22.43 8.79
CA ASP A 29 10.18 21.91 8.37
C ASP A 29 10.50 20.59 9.10
N ALA A 30 10.27 20.55 10.42
CA ALA A 30 10.47 19.32 11.20
C ALA A 30 9.54 18.19 10.75
N LEU A 31 8.28 18.51 10.41
CA LEU A 31 7.32 17.52 9.91
C LEU A 31 7.71 17.02 8.50
N GLU A 32 8.13 17.90 7.60
CA GLU A 32 8.62 17.53 6.27
C GLU A 32 9.86 16.64 6.39
N ALA A 33 10.86 17.05 7.19
CA ALA A 33 12.06 16.26 7.43
C ALA A 33 11.72 14.88 8.02
N PHE A 34 10.75 14.83 8.95
CA PHE A 34 10.26 13.56 9.48
C PHE A 34 9.60 12.71 8.38
N GLN A 35 8.67 13.25 7.60
CA GLN A 35 7.99 12.53 6.52
C GLN A 35 8.97 12.02 5.46
N LEU A 36 9.97 12.81 5.06
CA LEU A 36 11.02 12.42 4.11
C LEU A 36 11.98 11.37 4.68
N SER A 37 12.15 11.33 6.00
CA SER A 37 12.97 10.30 6.68
C SER A 37 12.27 8.93 6.78
N LEU A 38 10.95 8.90 6.56
CA LEU A 38 10.14 7.69 6.66
C LEU A 38 9.95 7.00 5.31
N GLY A 39 9.52 5.74 5.37
CA GLY A 39 9.08 4.99 4.19
C GLY A 39 10.19 4.60 3.21
N ARG A 40 9.77 4.20 2.02
CA ARG A 40 10.69 3.84 0.94
C ARG A 40 11.35 5.09 0.36
N GLN A 41 12.65 4.98 0.11
CA GLN A 41 13.46 6.04 -0.49
C GLN A 41 13.50 5.96 -2.03
N GLN A 42 12.98 4.87 -2.60
CA GLN A 42 12.88 4.66 -4.04
C GLN A 42 11.72 3.72 -4.35
N ASP A 43 11.14 3.87 -5.54
CA ASP A 43 10.17 2.92 -6.07
C ASP A 43 10.86 1.60 -6.46
N LEU A 44 10.04 0.56 -6.63
CA LEU A 44 10.50 -0.70 -7.20
C LEU A 44 10.99 -0.49 -8.64
N VAL A 45 11.71 -1.47 -9.15
CA VAL A 45 11.99 -1.56 -10.59
C VAL A 45 11.36 -2.86 -11.07
N LEU A 46 10.23 -2.74 -11.77
CA LEU A 46 9.53 -3.88 -12.37
C LEU A 46 10.08 -4.16 -13.77
N PRO A 47 10.05 -5.42 -14.24
CA PRO A 47 9.56 -6.62 -13.54
C PRO A 47 10.56 -7.19 -12.52
N LEU A 48 10.04 -7.76 -11.43
CA LEU A 48 10.79 -8.57 -10.48
C LEU A 48 10.89 -10.03 -10.95
N ARG A 49 11.96 -10.72 -10.53
CA ARG A 49 12.14 -12.17 -10.73
C ARG A 49 11.36 -12.96 -9.67
N LEU A 50 10.04 -12.85 -9.70
CA LEU A 50 9.17 -13.49 -8.73
C LEU A 50 9.28 -15.01 -8.78
N LYS A 51 8.89 -15.69 -7.71
CA LYS A 51 8.61 -17.13 -7.67
C LYS A 51 7.09 -17.35 -7.62
N GLY A 52 6.62 -18.55 -7.94
CA GLY A 52 5.20 -18.87 -8.02
C GLY A 52 4.57 -18.48 -9.37
N THR A 53 3.68 -19.32 -9.88
CA THR A 53 3.06 -19.13 -11.21
C THR A 53 2.02 -18.00 -11.20
N VAL A 54 1.20 -17.93 -10.16
CA VAL A 54 0.12 -16.94 -10.01
C VAL A 54 0.64 -15.50 -9.87
N PRO A 55 1.56 -15.16 -8.94
CA PRO A 55 2.09 -13.80 -8.85
C PRO A 55 2.94 -13.38 -10.05
N LYS A 56 3.63 -14.31 -10.74
CA LYS A 56 4.28 -14.04 -12.04
C LYS A 56 3.26 -13.58 -13.08
N ARG A 57 2.15 -14.32 -13.20
CA ARG A 57 1.06 -13.96 -14.11
C ARG A 57 0.43 -12.61 -13.74
N GLY A 58 0.28 -12.34 -12.44
CA GLY A 58 -0.20 -11.04 -11.95
C GLY A 58 0.68 -9.88 -12.38
N GLN A 59 2.01 -10.02 -12.25
CA GLN A 59 2.97 -9.01 -12.69
C GLN A 59 2.91 -8.77 -14.21
N GLU A 60 2.78 -9.84 -15.00
CA GLU A 60 2.62 -9.72 -16.45
C GLU A 60 1.39 -8.89 -16.81
N ILE A 61 0.24 -9.18 -16.19
CA ILE A 61 -1.01 -8.46 -16.44
C ILE A 61 -0.90 -7.00 -15.97
N PHE A 62 -0.30 -6.77 -14.80
CA PHE A 62 -0.10 -5.43 -14.24
C PHE A 62 0.72 -4.52 -15.18
N LEU A 63 1.74 -5.09 -15.83
CA LEU A 63 2.63 -4.39 -16.76
C LEU A 63 2.09 -4.32 -18.19
N ASP A 64 1.03 -5.07 -18.51
CA ASP A 64 0.44 -5.11 -19.84
C ASP A 64 -0.47 -3.90 -20.07
N ASN A 65 -0.03 -2.97 -20.93
CA ASN A 65 -0.78 -1.77 -21.29
C ASN A 65 -1.99 -2.02 -22.21
N LYS A 66 -2.25 -3.27 -22.61
CA LYS A 66 -3.45 -3.67 -23.36
C LYS A 66 -4.47 -4.39 -22.49
N LEU A 67 -4.01 -5.16 -21.50
CA LEU A 67 -4.87 -5.94 -20.61
C LEU A 67 -5.12 -5.22 -19.28
N GLY A 68 -4.15 -5.26 -18.36
CA GLY A 68 -4.36 -4.72 -17.00
C GLY A 68 -4.24 -3.21 -16.91
N LYS A 69 -3.41 -2.58 -17.75
CA LYS A 69 -3.20 -1.12 -17.82
C LYS A 69 -2.77 -0.46 -16.50
N CYS A 70 -2.47 -1.26 -15.47
CA CYS A 70 -2.23 -0.77 -14.10
C CYS A 70 -0.98 0.12 -14.05
N ASN A 71 0.09 -0.29 -14.74
CA ASN A 71 1.37 0.41 -14.76
C ASN A 71 1.33 1.77 -15.50
N LEU A 72 0.25 2.09 -16.21
CA LEU A 72 0.05 3.42 -16.79
C LEU A 72 -0.25 4.47 -15.71
N CYS A 73 -0.93 4.08 -14.62
CA CYS A 73 -1.20 4.97 -13.50
C CYS A 73 -0.24 4.73 -12.33
N HIS A 74 0.19 3.48 -12.13
CA HIS A 74 1.03 3.02 -11.03
C HIS A 74 2.39 2.53 -11.54
N VAL A 75 3.18 3.42 -12.15
CA VAL A 75 4.51 3.09 -12.67
C VAL A 75 5.35 2.43 -11.57
N ASN A 76 5.83 1.21 -11.84
CA ASN A 76 6.57 0.40 -10.88
C ASN A 76 5.84 0.14 -9.55
N ALA A 77 4.51 0.06 -9.58
CA ALA A 77 3.65 0.02 -8.37
C ALA A 77 3.82 1.25 -7.46
N GLY A 78 4.42 2.32 -7.97
CA GLY A 78 4.56 3.61 -7.30
C GLY A 78 3.34 4.50 -7.51
N ALA A 79 3.50 5.77 -7.12
CA ALA A 79 2.47 6.80 -7.17
C ALA A 79 2.64 7.73 -8.40
N THR A 80 3.41 7.30 -9.40
CA THR A 80 3.69 8.06 -10.62
C THR A 80 2.92 7.47 -11.79
N SER A 81 2.31 8.32 -12.61
CA SER A 81 1.58 7.92 -13.81
C SER A 81 2.32 8.29 -15.08
N ASN A 82 2.16 7.48 -16.13
CA ASN A 82 2.68 7.68 -17.46
C ASN A 82 1.58 7.39 -18.49
N LEU A 83 0.92 8.44 -18.96
CA LEU A 83 -0.13 8.38 -19.98
C LEU A 83 0.32 9.18 -21.21
N GLY A 84 0.32 8.55 -22.38
CA GLY A 84 0.75 9.18 -23.62
C GLY A 84 2.27 9.21 -23.78
N GLN A 85 2.85 10.39 -24.05
CA GLN A 85 4.27 10.55 -24.42
C GLN A 85 5.22 10.86 -23.25
N GLY A 86 4.75 10.87 -21.98
CA GLY A 86 5.63 11.18 -20.86
C GLY A 86 5.00 11.00 -19.48
N SER A 87 5.84 11.10 -18.45
CA SER A 87 5.43 11.04 -17.05
C SER A 87 4.53 12.23 -16.70
N LEU A 88 3.42 11.94 -16.02
CA LEU A 88 2.52 12.92 -15.42
C LEU A 88 2.81 13.13 -13.93
N GLY A 89 3.83 12.46 -13.37
CA GLY A 89 4.11 12.50 -11.95
C GLY A 89 2.99 11.89 -11.11
N ASN A 90 2.82 12.38 -9.88
CA ASN A 90 1.67 12.06 -9.03
C ASN A 90 0.44 12.84 -9.52
N ALA A 91 -0.24 12.27 -10.50
CA ALA A 91 -1.43 12.86 -11.09
C ALA A 91 -2.70 12.49 -10.29
N ASN A 92 -3.75 13.28 -10.48
CA ASN A 92 -5.08 12.98 -9.95
C ASN A 92 -5.99 12.43 -11.04
N PHE A 93 -6.80 11.43 -10.69
CA PHE A 93 -7.78 10.83 -11.59
C PHE A 93 -9.14 10.70 -10.94
N ASN A 94 -10.19 10.82 -11.75
CA ASN A 94 -11.52 10.38 -11.36
C ASN A 94 -11.73 8.96 -11.92
N THR A 95 -11.66 7.98 -11.03
CA THR A 95 -11.82 6.56 -11.32
C THR A 95 -13.27 6.07 -11.16
N GLY A 96 -14.22 6.94 -10.78
CA GLY A 96 -15.62 6.56 -10.59
C GLY A 96 -15.93 5.87 -9.25
N VAL A 97 -15.01 5.87 -8.29
CA VAL A 97 -15.23 5.27 -6.95
C VAL A 97 -16.46 5.87 -6.26
N GLU A 98 -16.66 7.19 -6.38
CA GLU A 98 -17.82 7.88 -5.80
C GLU A 98 -19.16 7.53 -6.48
N ASP A 99 -19.13 6.85 -7.63
CA ASP A 99 -20.30 6.36 -8.37
C ASP A 99 -20.71 4.93 -8.00
N LEU A 100 -19.97 4.26 -7.10
CA LEU A 100 -20.39 2.98 -6.56
C LEU A 100 -21.76 3.13 -5.88
N PRO A 101 -22.76 2.30 -6.25
CA PRO A 101 -24.15 2.50 -5.83
C PRO A 101 -24.36 2.22 -4.34
N ASP A 102 -23.79 1.12 -3.84
CA ASP A 102 -24.07 0.57 -2.50
C ASP A 102 -22.91 0.80 -1.54
N GLN A 103 -22.37 2.03 -1.50
CA GLN A 103 -21.34 2.38 -0.52
C GLN A 103 -21.90 2.26 0.90
N PRO A 104 -21.20 1.61 1.85
CA PRO A 104 -21.72 1.35 3.20
C PRO A 104 -22.29 2.59 3.91
N ALA A 105 -21.63 3.75 3.77
CA ALA A 105 -22.07 5.00 4.38
C ALA A 105 -23.42 5.50 3.81
N ARG A 106 -23.70 5.23 2.52
CA ARG A 106 -24.90 5.66 1.79
C ARG A 106 -26.08 4.70 1.93
N LEU A 107 -25.85 3.49 2.44
CA LEU A 107 -26.92 2.55 2.81
C LEU A 107 -27.65 2.95 4.09
N THR A 108 -27.17 3.98 4.79
CA THR A 108 -27.83 4.55 5.98
C THR A 108 -28.95 5.51 5.56
N THR A 109 -29.82 5.89 6.50
CA THR A 109 -30.86 6.92 6.27
C THR A 109 -30.30 8.34 6.23
N GLN A 110 -29.00 8.51 6.51
CA GLN A 110 -28.36 9.82 6.52
C GLN A 110 -27.90 10.21 5.12
N LYS A 111 -28.14 11.47 4.75
CA LYS A 111 -27.60 12.02 3.50
C LYS A 111 -26.11 12.24 3.66
N VAL A 112 -25.31 11.39 3.03
CA VAL A 112 -23.85 11.53 2.94
C VAL A 112 -23.51 12.39 1.72
N PRO A 113 -22.84 13.55 1.89
CA PRO A 113 -22.32 14.33 0.76
C PRO A 113 -21.35 13.50 -0.07
N ARG A 114 -21.34 13.74 -1.39
CA ARG A 114 -20.34 13.16 -2.28
C ARG A 114 -19.01 13.86 -2.03
N ASP A 115 -17.92 13.09 -1.98
CA ASP A 115 -16.58 13.66 -1.93
C ASP A 115 -16.23 14.19 -3.32
N ASP A 116 -15.98 15.49 -3.44
CA ASP A 116 -15.69 16.18 -4.70
C ASP A 116 -14.19 16.31 -4.96
N GLY A 117 -13.31 15.79 -4.09
CA GLY A 117 -11.89 15.68 -4.35
C GLY A 117 -11.14 17.01 -4.41
N PHE A 118 -10.20 17.14 -5.35
CA PHE A 118 -9.27 18.27 -5.39
C PHE A 118 -9.89 19.58 -5.92
N ARG A 119 -9.43 20.74 -5.40
CA ARG A 119 -9.88 22.13 -5.69
C ARG A 119 -11.16 22.58 -4.96
N THR A 120 -11.61 23.82 -5.22
CA THR A 120 -12.86 24.37 -4.66
C THR A 120 -13.61 25.19 -5.73
N PRO A 121 -14.79 24.73 -6.21
CA PRO A 121 -15.37 23.40 -5.94
C PRO A 121 -14.47 22.27 -6.43
N GLY A 122 -14.64 21.07 -5.87
CA GLY A 122 -13.84 19.91 -6.25
C GLY A 122 -14.11 19.42 -7.67
N ASP A 123 -13.11 18.82 -8.31
CA ASP A 123 -13.18 18.30 -9.70
C ASP A 123 -13.40 16.77 -9.80
N GLY A 124 -13.61 16.11 -8.67
CA GLY A 124 -13.85 14.67 -8.54
C GLY A 124 -12.59 13.81 -8.68
N THR A 125 -11.41 14.42 -8.73
CA THR A 125 -10.14 13.69 -8.90
C THR A 125 -9.41 13.51 -7.57
N PHE A 126 -8.74 12.36 -7.43
CA PHE A 126 -7.91 12.01 -6.27
C PHE A 126 -6.53 11.53 -6.73
N ASN A 127 -5.52 11.73 -5.89
CA ASN A 127 -4.15 11.35 -6.19
C ASN A 127 -3.99 9.83 -6.28
N VAL A 128 -3.11 9.38 -7.17
CA VAL A 128 -2.74 7.96 -7.25
C VAL A 128 -1.92 7.57 -6.02
N PRO A 129 -2.32 6.55 -5.24
CA PRO A 129 -1.50 6.02 -4.15
C PRO A 129 -0.45 5.01 -4.65
N PRO A 130 0.68 4.84 -3.95
CA PRO A 130 1.59 3.73 -4.20
C PRO A 130 0.93 2.39 -3.80
N LEU A 131 1.29 1.30 -4.48
CA LEU A 131 0.66 -0.01 -4.29
C LEU A 131 1.53 -1.06 -3.59
N VAL A 132 2.80 -0.74 -3.31
CA VAL A 132 3.75 -1.72 -2.75
C VAL A 132 3.24 -2.29 -1.43
N GLU A 133 2.74 -1.49 -0.49
CA GLU A 133 2.11 -1.93 0.77
C GLU A 133 0.58 -1.91 0.72
N ALA A 134 -0.03 -2.05 -0.47
CA ALA A 134 -1.50 -1.97 -0.55
C ALA A 134 -2.19 -3.17 0.13
N ALA A 135 -1.58 -4.35 0.14
CA ALA A 135 -2.26 -5.57 0.52
C ALA A 135 -2.55 -5.71 2.04
N ASP A 136 -1.94 -4.88 2.88
CA ASP A 136 -2.19 -4.81 4.33
C ASP A 136 -2.85 -3.51 4.80
N SER A 137 -3.20 -2.59 3.88
CA SER A 137 -3.71 -1.25 4.21
C SER A 137 -5.18 -1.01 3.87
N GLY A 138 -5.93 -2.10 3.63
CA GLY A 138 -7.37 -2.01 3.43
C GLY A 138 -8.12 -1.44 4.65
N PRO A 139 -9.37 -0.97 4.49
CA PRO A 139 -10.14 -0.94 3.24
C PRO A 139 -9.60 0.06 2.20
N PHE A 140 -10.05 -0.08 0.96
CA PHE A 140 -9.48 0.56 -0.22
C PHE A 140 -10.27 1.77 -0.71
N PHE A 141 -9.56 2.60 -1.49
CA PHE A 141 -9.96 3.91 -2.01
C PHE A 141 -10.13 4.98 -0.94
N HIS A 142 -10.29 6.24 -1.35
CA HIS A 142 -10.37 7.38 -0.43
C HIS A 142 -11.58 7.33 0.51
N ASN A 143 -12.59 6.52 0.19
CA ASN A 143 -13.83 6.37 0.95
C ASN A 143 -13.99 5.00 1.64
N ASN A 144 -12.96 4.15 1.64
CA ASN A 144 -12.98 2.83 2.26
C ASN A 144 -14.09 1.89 1.73
N ALA A 145 -14.53 2.06 0.48
CA ALA A 145 -15.71 1.36 -0.04
C ALA A 145 -15.50 -0.14 -0.28
N ILE A 146 -14.26 -0.62 -0.42
CA ILE A 146 -13.97 -2.03 -0.71
C ILE A 146 -12.99 -2.58 0.32
N GLU A 147 -13.30 -3.73 0.92
CA GLU A 147 -12.50 -4.27 2.03
C GLU A 147 -11.27 -5.08 1.59
N THR A 148 -11.33 -5.77 0.44
CA THR A 148 -10.30 -6.73 0.01
C THR A 148 -9.51 -6.23 -1.19
N ILE A 149 -8.24 -6.63 -1.27
CA ILE A 149 -7.37 -6.25 -2.39
C ILE A 149 -7.87 -6.85 -3.71
N GLU A 150 -8.43 -8.06 -3.68
CA GLU A 150 -9.09 -8.68 -4.84
C GLU A 150 -10.30 -7.85 -5.29
N GLY A 151 -11.12 -7.36 -4.36
CA GLY A 151 -12.24 -6.47 -4.68
C GLY A 151 -11.77 -5.14 -5.26
N ALA A 152 -10.69 -4.58 -4.73
CA ALA A 152 -10.12 -3.33 -5.23
C ALA A 152 -9.56 -3.49 -6.65
N VAL A 153 -8.97 -4.64 -6.98
CA VAL A 153 -8.57 -4.97 -8.35
C VAL A 153 -9.80 -5.16 -9.24
N ALA A 154 -10.81 -5.91 -8.77
CA ALA A 154 -12.05 -6.17 -9.51
C ALA A 154 -12.82 -4.89 -9.87
N PHE A 155 -12.74 -3.85 -9.03
CA PHE A 155 -13.36 -2.54 -9.32
C PHE A 155 -12.97 -1.99 -10.69
N TYR A 156 -11.72 -2.17 -11.12
CA TYR A 156 -11.22 -1.63 -12.38
C TYR A 156 -11.77 -2.36 -13.62
N ASP A 157 -12.26 -3.59 -13.47
CA ASP A 157 -13.03 -4.29 -14.52
C ASP A 157 -14.49 -3.79 -14.59
N GLY A 158 -14.99 -3.21 -13.49
CA GLY A 158 -16.38 -2.82 -13.34
C GLY A 158 -16.84 -1.63 -14.20
N GLU A 159 -18.16 -1.52 -14.34
CA GLU A 159 -18.83 -0.46 -15.08
C GLU A 159 -18.52 0.94 -14.52
N ALA A 160 -18.44 1.08 -13.18
CA ALA A 160 -18.14 2.35 -12.51
C ALA A 160 -16.79 2.93 -12.98
N PHE A 161 -15.75 2.09 -13.06
CA PHE A 161 -14.47 2.51 -13.59
C PHE A 161 -14.52 2.74 -15.09
N ASN A 162 -15.02 1.79 -15.88
CA ASN A 162 -14.97 1.87 -17.34
C ASN A 162 -15.79 3.04 -17.92
N LYS A 163 -16.82 3.52 -17.20
CA LYS A 163 -17.58 4.74 -17.56
C LYS A 163 -17.02 6.03 -16.94
N SER A 164 -16.04 5.93 -16.04
CA SER A 164 -15.40 7.10 -15.41
C SER A 164 -14.53 7.89 -16.40
N PRO A 165 -14.19 9.16 -16.11
CA PRO A 165 -13.26 9.93 -16.92
C PRO A 165 -11.90 9.23 -17.13
N ALA A 166 -11.36 8.55 -16.11
CA ALA A 166 -10.11 7.81 -16.22
C ALA A 166 -10.26 6.57 -17.11
N GLY A 167 -11.32 5.78 -16.93
CA GLY A 167 -11.60 4.60 -17.76
C GLY A 167 -11.78 4.96 -19.24
N LEU A 168 -12.54 6.02 -19.52
CA LEU A 168 -12.71 6.54 -20.88
C LEU A 168 -11.39 7.06 -21.48
N THR A 169 -10.49 7.60 -20.65
CA THR A 169 -9.15 8.03 -21.11
C THR A 169 -8.29 6.82 -21.48
N LEU A 170 -8.29 5.76 -20.67
CA LEU A 170 -7.60 4.51 -21.02
C LEU A 170 -8.16 3.89 -22.30
N ALA A 171 -9.49 3.86 -22.45
CA ALA A 171 -10.14 3.37 -23.66
C ALA A 171 -9.71 4.15 -24.91
N LYS A 172 -9.58 5.48 -24.83
CA LYS A 172 -9.11 6.30 -25.95
C LYS A 172 -7.64 6.07 -26.31
N LEU A 173 -6.81 5.70 -25.35
CA LEU A 173 -5.39 5.40 -25.57
C LEU A 173 -5.18 3.97 -26.11
N ASP A 174 -6.17 3.11 -25.94
CA ASP A 174 -6.15 1.75 -26.46
C ASP A 174 -6.50 1.73 -27.96
N PRO A 175 -5.70 1.08 -28.82
CA PRO A 175 -5.98 1.01 -30.27
C PRO A 175 -7.33 0.38 -30.63
N GLU A 176 -7.87 -0.48 -29.77
CA GLU A 176 -9.16 -1.14 -29.96
C GLU A 176 -10.30 -0.41 -29.24
N GLY A 177 -10.03 0.74 -28.60
CA GLY A 177 -11.05 1.50 -27.87
C GLY A 177 -11.48 0.83 -26.57
N LYS A 178 -10.71 -0.13 -26.05
CA LYS A 178 -11.09 -0.97 -24.91
C LYS A 178 -10.67 -0.38 -23.56
N GLY A 179 -11.54 -0.52 -22.57
CA GLY A 179 -11.24 -0.24 -21.17
C GLY A 179 -10.35 -1.31 -20.54
N ILE A 180 -10.52 -1.53 -19.23
CA ILE A 180 -9.94 -2.69 -18.54
C ILE A 180 -11.01 -3.77 -18.50
N GLU A 181 -10.67 -4.96 -18.99
CA GLU A 181 -11.54 -6.14 -19.02
C GLU A 181 -10.74 -7.33 -18.47
N LEU A 182 -11.03 -7.75 -17.24
CA LEU A 182 -10.32 -8.79 -16.51
C LEU A 182 -11.27 -9.91 -16.10
N ASP A 183 -10.86 -11.17 -16.33
CA ASP A 183 -11.58 -12.30 -15.74
C ASP A 183 -11.21 -12.50 -14.25
N GLY A 184 -12.03 -13.29 -13.55
CA GLY A 184 -11.82 -13.56 -12.11
C GLY A 184 -10.45 -14.16 -11.77
N THR A 185 -9.86 -14.94 -12.66
CA THR A 185 -8.53 -15.54 -12.43
C THR A 185 -7.41 -14.51 -12.63
N GLN A 186 -7.59 -13.58 -13.56
CA GLN A 186 -6.67 -12.45 -13.78
C GLN A 186 -6.70 -11.48 -12.60
N ILE A 187 -7.88 -11.20 -12.05
CA ILE A 187 -8.05 -10.39 -10.82
C ILE A 187 -7.26 -11.01 -9.65
N VAL A 188 -7.46 -12.32 -9.42
CA VAL A 188 -6.72 -13.05 -8.37
C VAL A 188 -5.22 -13.04 -8.62
N ALA A 189 -4.77 -13.16 -9.88
CA ALA A 189 -3.35 -13.12 -10.21
C ALA A 189 -2.73 -11.75 -9.88
N ILE A 190 -3.37 -10.65 -10.27
CA ILE A 190 -2.90 -9.29 -9.95
C ILE A 190 -2.87 -9.08 -8.43
N ALA A 191 -3.93 -9.48 -7.71
CA ALA A 191 -3.97 -9.40 -6.26
C ALA A 191 -2.82 -10.20 -5.61
N ALA A 192 -2.51 -11.41 -6.13
CA ALA A 192 -1.38 -12.19 -5.66
C ALA A 192 -0.03 -11.49 -5.89
N PHE A 193 0.14 -10.81 -7.03
CA PHE A 193 1.32 -9.98 -7.28
C PHE A 193 1.45 -8.85 -6.24
N LEU A 194 0.36 -8.11 -5.99
CA LEU A 194 0.34 -7.03 -4.99
C LEU A 194 0.65 -7.54 -3.57
N ARG A 195 0.11 -8.70 -3.19
CA ARG A 195 0.43 -9.37 -1.92
C ARG A 195 1.93 -9.71 -1.81
N VAL A 196 2.54 -10.22 -2.89
CA VAL A 196 3.97 -10.58 -2.88
C VAL A 196 4.88 -9.36 -2.75
N ILE A 197 4.60 -8.26 -3.47
CA ILE A 197 5.44 -7.04 -3.35
C ILE A 197 5.30 -6.38 -1.97
N ASN A 198 4.12 -6.43 -1.35
CA ASN A 198 3.91 -6.01 0.03
C ASN A 198 4.79 -6.79 0.98
N VAL A 199 4.76 -8.12 0.88
CA VAL A 199 5.53 -8.99 1.78
C VAL A 199 7.03 -8.80 1.57
N LEU A 200 7.49 -8.60 0.34
CA LEU A 200 8.90 -8.29 0.08
C LEU A 200 9.36 -7.02 0.79
N GLU A 201 8.52 -5.98 0.83
CA GLU A 201 8.79 -4.73 1.53
C GLU A 201 8.71 -4.91 3.05
N SER A 202 7.68 -5.56 3.58
CA SER A 202 7.54 -5.84 5.01
C SER A 202 8.70 -6.71 5.55
N ILE A 203 9.19 -7.70 4.77
CA ILE A 203 10.39 -8.47 5.12
C ILE A 203 11.63 -7.56 5.17
N ARG A 204 11.81 -6.66 4.19
CA ARG A 204 12.92 -5.71 4.18
C ARG A 204 12.89 -4.83 5.44
N GLN A 205 11.72 -4.28 5.79
CA GLN A 205 11.54 -3.46 6.99
C GLN A 205 11.79 -4.25 8.28
N SER A 206 11.27 -5.47 8.37
CA SER A 206 11.50 -6.37 9.53
C SER A 206 12.99 -6.66 9.72
N ILE A 207 13.73 -6.96 8.64
CA ILE A 207 15.19 -7.16 8.70
C ILE A 207 15.89 -5.90 9.20
N MET A 208 15.54 -4.71 8.68
CA MET A 208 16.14 -3.45 9.14
C MET A 208 15.89 -3.19 10.63
N LEU A 209 14.67 -3.47 11.12
CA LEU A 209 14.33 -3.32 12.53
C LEU A 209 15.10 -4.31 13.40
N LEU A 210 15.24 -5.56 12.97
CA LEU A 210 16.03 -6.57 13.65
C LEU A 210 17.52 -6.18 13.70
N GLU A 211 18.10 -5.72 12.59
CA GLU A 211 19.48 -5.26 12.51
C GLU A 211 19.71 -4.02 13.38
N ALA A 212 18.81 -3.03 13.35
CA ALA A 212 18.87 -1.87 14.23
C ALA A 212 18.80 -2.28 15.71
N SER A 213 17.98 -3.28 16.06
CA SER A 213 17.87 -3.79 17.43
C SER A 213 19.18 -4.41 17.95
N LEU A 214 20.05 -4.88 17.05
CA LEU A 214 21.38 -5.40 17.39
C LEU A 214 22.42 -4.29 17.59
N ALA A 215 22.19 -3.10 17.04
CA ALA A 215 23.10 -1.97 17.06
C ALA A 215 22.85 -1.00 18.23
N VAL A 216 21.61 -0.95 18.74
CA VAL A 216 21.25 -0.04 19.83
C VAL A 216 21.69 -0.56 21.21
N SER A 217 22.21 0.34 22.04
CA SER A 217 22.61 0.03 23.43
C SER A 217 21.45 0.10 24.42
N SER A 218 20.40 0.86 24.11
CA SER A 218 19.23 1.02 24.97
C SER A 218 18.36 -0.23 24.93
N SER A 219 18.12 -0.87 26.09
CA SER A 219 17.25 -2.04 26.17
C SER A 219 15.79 -1.71 25.81
N ALA A 220 15.33 -0.51 26.17
CA ALA A 220 13.99 -0.03 25.85
C ALA A 220 13.82 0.16 24.34
N GLU A 221 14.82 0.75 23.68
CA GLU A 221 14.77 0.94 22.22
C GLU A 221 14.89 -0.39 21.48
N ARG A 222 15.78 -1.27 21.95
CA ARG A 222 15.88 -2.63 21.43
C ARG A 222 14.55 -3.37 21.51
N ALA A 223 13.85 -3.28 22.65
CA ALA A 223 12.54 -3.92 22.82
C ALA A 223 11.49 -3.33 21.89
N ARG A 224 11.50 -2.00 21.66
CA ARG A 224 10.60 -1.34 20.70
C ARG A 224 10.84 -1.83 19.26
N LEU A 225 12.10 -1.87 18.83
CA LEU A 225 12.48 -2.33 17.49
C LEU A 225 12.10 -3.78 17.25
N LEU A 226 12.39 -4.66 18.22
CA LEU A 226 11.99 -6.08 18.14
C LEU A 226 10.46 -6.24 18.13
N THR A 227 9.73 -5.48 18.94
CA THR A 227 8.25 -5.52 18.95
C THR A 227 7.67 -5.10 17.61
N ARG A 228 8.25 -4.07 16.98
CA ARG A 228 7.84 -3.64 15.64
C ARG A 228 8.16 -4.71 14.61
N ALA A 229 9.36 -5.30 14.63
CA ALA A 229 9.73 -6.38 13.72
C ALA A 229 8.78 -7.59 13.81
N VAL A 230 8.30 -7.93 15.02
CA VAL A 230 7.29 -8.97 15.20
C VAL A 230 5.99 -8.61 14.47
N ARG A 231 5.52 -7.37 14.60
CA ARG A 231 4.31 -6.90 13.90
C ARG A 231 4.45 -6.97 12.37
N GLU A 232 5.54 -6.43 11.82
CA GLU A 232 5.80 -6.51 10.37
C GLU A 232 5.82 -7.97 9.86
N THR A 233 6.27 -8.91 10.70
CA THR A 233 6.31 -10.34 10.37
C THR A 233 4.92 -10.98 10.44
N ASP A 234 4.10 -10.59 11.41
CA ASP A 234 2.70 -11.01 11.52
C ASP A 234 1.88 -10.49 10.33
N ASP A 235 2.07 -9.22 9.94
CA ASP A 235 1.41 -8.61 8.78
C ASP A 235 1.82 -9.33 7.49
N SER A 236 3.12 -9.58 7.28
CA SER A 236 3.63 -10.38 6.15
C SER A 236 2.97 -11.76 6.06
N THR A 237 2.80 -12.41 7.21
CA THR A 237 2.17 -13.73 7.31
C THR A 237 0.69 -13.66 6.93
N GLY A 238 -0.03 -12.66 7.46
CA GLY A 238 -1.43 -12.40 7.15
C GLY A 238 -1.66 -12.14 5.65
N VAL A 239 -0.80 -11.34 5.03
CA VAL A 239 -0.89 -11.02 3.60
C VAL A 239 -0.73 -12.26 2.71
N LEU A 240 0.27 -13.12 2.97
CA LEU A 240 0.48 -14.34 2.20
C LEU A 240 -0.62 -15.37 2.45
N THR A 241 -1.00 -15.60 3.70
CA THR A 241 -2.04 -16.58 4.06
C THR A 241 -3.42 -16.18 3.55
N GLY A 242 -3.76 -14.89 3.58
CA GLY A 242 -5.00 -14.36 3.00
C GLY A 242 -5.13 -14.59 1.50
N GLY A 243 -4.02 -14.73 0.77
CA GLY A 243 -4.00 -15.10 -0.65
C GLY A 243 -3.73 -16.59 -0.92
N GLY A 244 -3.50 -17.41 0.10
CA GLY A 244 -3.09 -18.81 -0.07
C GLY A 244 -1.73 -18.97 -0.78
N LEU A 245 -0.79 -18.05 -0.56
CA LEU A 245 0.46 -17.96 -1.31
C LEU A 245 1.68 -18.45 -0.50
N HIS A 246 2.63 -19.10 -1.20
CA HIS A 246 3.99 -19.40 -0.72
C HIS A 246 4.05 -20.00 0.71
N ALA A 247 3.48 -21.19 0.89
CA ALA A 247 3.41 -21.87 2.19
C ALA A 247 4.78 -22.03 2.87
N GLU A 248 5.84 -22.27 2.08
CA GLU A 248 7.21 -22.35 2.58
C GLU A 248 7.73 -21.00 3.10
N ALA A 249 7.41 -19.89 2.42
CA ALA A 249 7.73 -18.56 2.91
C ALA A 249 7.00 -18.27 4.23
N VAL A 250 5.71 -18.62 4.31
CA VAL A 250 4.90 -18.51 5.53
C VAL A 250 5.51 -19.28 6.71
N ALA A 251 5.98 -20.51 6.47
CA ALA A 251 6.64 -21.30 7.51
C ALA A 251 7.90 -20.61 8.07
N HIS A 252 8.71 -20.00 7.19
CA HIS A 252 9.88 -19.23 7.60
C HIS A 252 9.51 -17.94 8.34
N LEU A 253 8.44 -17.24 7.94
CA LEU A 253 7.94 -16.06 8.64
C LEU A 253 7.47 -16.39 10.06
N HIS A 254 6.73 -17.50 10.23
CA HIS A 254 6.33 -17.98 11.56
C HIS A 254 7.53 -18.28 12.47
N GLU A 255 8.58 -18.90 11.92
CA GLU A 255 9.80 -19.18 12.68
C GLU A 255 10.56 -17.89 13.01
N ALA A 256 10.67 -16.95 12.06
CA ALA A 256 11.28 -15.64 12.28
C ALA A 256 10.58 -14.87 13.42
N ARG A 257 9.24 -14.85 13.40
CA ARG A 257 8.40 -14.28 14.45
C ARG A 257 8.68 -14.92 15.81
N ARG A 258 8.68 -16.26 15.87
CA ARG A 258 8.96 -17.02 17.10
C ARG A 258 10.33 -16.69 17.68
N LEU A 259 11.33 -16.51 16.82
CA LEU A 259 12.69 -16.14 17.21
C LEU A 259 12.78 -14.68 17.71
N ALA A 260 12.12 -13.74 17.03
CA ALA A 260 12.04 -12.35 17.49
C ALA A 260 11.35 -12.23 18.86
N ASP A 261 10.28 -12.99 19.09
CA ASP A 261 9.61 -13.08 20.41
C ASP A 261 10.53 -13.67 21.50
N ARG A 262 11.33 -14.69 21.17
CA ARG A 262 12.34 -15.21 22.10
C ARG A 262 13.44 -14.20 22.37
N ALA A 263 13.83 -13.40 21.37
CA ALA A 263 14.81 -12.35 21.54
C ALA A 263 14.33 -11.29 22.54
N LEU A 264 13.05 -10.90 22.47
CA LEU A 264 12.41 -9.96 23.40
C LEU A 264 12.46 -10.43 24.86
N ARG A 265 12.22 -11.72 25.09
CA ARG A 265 12.11 -12.30 26.44
C ARG A 265 13.44 -12.76 27.02
N SER A 266 14.51 -12.77 26.22
CA SER A 266 15.77 -13.43 26.58
C SER A 266 16.80 -12.44 27.14
N HIS A 267 17.27 -12.69 28.35
CA HIS A 267 18.36 -11.94 28.97
C HIS A 267 19.76 -12.24 28.39
N PHE A 268 20.03 -13.49 27.99
CA PHE A 268 21.38 -13.93 27.59
C PHE A 268 21.52 -14.23 26.09
N PHE A 269 20.50 -14.82 25.47
CA PHE A 269 20.53 -15.28 24.08
C PHE A 269 19.82 -14.35 23.10
N GLY A 270 19.45 -13.14 23.52
CA GLY A 270 18.61 -12.26 22.72
C GLY A 270 19.26 -11.93 21.36
N ARG A 271 20.57 -11.68 21.34
CA ARG A 271 21.32 -11.39 20.10
C ARG A 271 21.28 -12.57 19.12
N LYS A 272 21.56 -13.78 19.61
CA LYS A 272 21.51 -15.02 18.82
C LYS A 272 20.15 -15.23 18.18
N HIS A 273 19.07 -15.08 18.97
CA HIS A 273 17.71 -15.22 18.46
C HIS A 273 17.37 -14.15 17.40
N THR A 274 17.82 -12.90 17.58
CA THR A 274 17.64 -11.85 16.57
C THR A 274 18.37 -12.19 15.26
N GLU A 275 19.61 -12.66 15.33
CA GLU A 275 20.38 -13.09 14.16
C GLU A 275 19.74 -14.30 13.45
N GLU A 276 19.16 -15.22 14.21
CA GLU A 276 18.36 -16.33 13.68
C GLU A 276 17.09 -15.84 12.99
N ALA A 277 16.35 -14.90 13.59
CA ALA A 277 15.16 -14.31 12.99
C ALA A 277 15.46 -13.64 11.65
N ILE A 278 16.57 -12.90 11.56
CA ILE A 278 17.03 -12.29 10.29
C ILE A 278 17.29 -13.36 9.22
N ARG A 279 17.90 -14.50 9.58
CA ARG A 279 18.13 -15.60 8.62
C ARG A 279 16.83 -16.18 8.12
N GLU A 280 15.85 -16.37 8.98
CA GLU A 280 14.53 -16.88 8.60
C GLU A 280 13.77 -15.89 7.72
N GLN A 281 13.84 -14.58 8.00
CA GLN A 281 13.33 -13.54 7.09
C GLN A 281 13.96 -13.60 5.69
N LYS A 282 15.28 -13.77 5.62
CA LYS A 282 16.00 -13.90 4.33
C LYS A 282 15.61 -15.17 3.59
N LYS A 283 15.38 -16.29 4.29
CA LYS A 283 14.86 -17.53 3.70
C LYS A 283 13.44 -17.34 3.16
N ALA A 284 12.55 -16.72 3.93
CA ALA A 284 11.19 -16.40 3.47
C ALA A 284 11.23 -15.59 2.17
N ARG A 285 12.04 -14.51 2.13
CA ARG A 285 12.25 -13.72 0.91
C ARG A 285 12.70 -14.56 -0.28
N ALA A 286 13.63 -15.50 -0.06
CA ALA A 286 14.14 -16.37 -1.12
C ALA A 286 13.08 -17.33 -1.69
N PHE A 287 11.93 -17.53 -1.03
CA PHE A 287 10.79 -18.26 -1.61
C PHE A 287 9.85 -17.38 -2.44
N LEU A 288 10.01 -16.05 -2.38
CA LEU A 288 9.17 -15.08 -3.09
C LEU A 288 9.84 -14.52 -4.36
N VAL A 289 11.17 -14.40 -4.35
CA VAL A 289 11.96 -13.80 -5.43
C VAL A 289 13.31 -14.50 -5.59
N GLU A 290 13.85 -14.52 -6.80
CA GLU A 290 15.23 -14.99 -7.12
C GLU A 290 16.32 -14.02 -6.66
#